data_AF-A0A0F9BNR3-F1
#
_entry.id   AF-A0A0F9BNR3-F1
#
_cell.length_a   1.000
_cell.length_b   1.000
_cell.length_c   1.000
_cell.angle_alpha   90.00
_cell.angle_beta   90.00
_cell.angle_gamma   90.00
#
_symmetry.space_group_name_H-M   'P 1'
#
loop_
_entity.id
_entity.type
_entity.pdbx_description
1 polymer ?
#
loop_
_entity_poly.entity_id
_entity_poly.type
_entity_poly.pdbx_seq_one_letter_code
_entity_poly.pdbx_strand_id
1 'polypeptide(L)'
;DIEKFRQNIDNNESEIIKLKYSNYLKDKNVIIVGPSSYLNKIEYGDFINSFDVVVRVNTGHYIPSNMEKYIGNKIDVYYSSWPDTNQGNDSGTGKFFPFKKLKNIYKIIPETEGCIENISKEKGCGGLCCFVQSPQFLYIEFLYIWQFIKENWSGDEICDIIQKSMLNVIKGDTTKGCVFFNQETKKCKIHQVRGYSCRLYGITPEEEFKPRYERMKELYKNVPGAVVKEQCNLIKTIGKKQVTIFNTNRWWNELIQIEKKIGIKGEDISDKQGGSYRMPHDHILLFTMPENVLSALAGISLYDNAHDKIMAVSDLMGLIRNHFRGDYEQSKGTEN
;
A
#
# COMPACT_ATOMS: atom_id res chain seq x y z
N ASP A 1 -20.89 -11.34 -22.99
CA ASP A 1 -21.20 -12.46 -22.07
C ASP A 1 -20.10 -12.70 -21.00
N ILE A 2 -19.59 -11.62 -20.37
CA ILE A 2 -18.61 -11.69 -19.24
C ILE A 2 -19.27 -12.21 -17.96
N GLU A 3 -20.55 -11.92 -17.75
CA GLU A 3 -21.29 -12.38 -16.56
C GLU A 3 -21.39 -13.90 -16.52
N LYS A 4 -21.63 -14.60 -17.64
CA LYS A 4 -21.64 -16.07 -17.64
C LYS A 4 -20.26 -16.68 -17.44
N PHE A 5 -19.20 -16.06 -17.95
CA PHE A 5 -17.83 -16.55 -17.72
C PHE A 5 -17.40 -16.34 -16.26
N ARG A 6 -17.70 -15.17 -15.68
CA ARG A 6 -17.52 -14.91 -14.23
C ARG A 6 -18.33 -15.88 -13.38
N GLN A 7 -19.61 -16.10 -13.70
CA GLN A 7 -20.43 -17.10 -13.02
C GLN A 7 -19.84 -18.50 -13.09
N ASN A 8 -19.27 -18.92 -14.23
CA ASN A 8 -18.65 -20.25 -14.36
C ASN A 8 -17.33 -20.39 -13.59
N ILE A 9 -16.51 -19.34 -13.53
CA ILE A 9 -15.30 -19.33 -12.67
C ILE A 9 -15.70 -19.32 -11.20
N ASP A 10 -16.63 -18.43 -10.82
CA ASP A 10 -17.15 -18.31 -9.45
C ASP A 10 -17.78 -19.62 -8.98
N ASN A 11 -18.50 -20.33 -9.86
CA ASN A 11 -19.10 -21.63 -9.55
C ASN A 11 -18.04 -22.71 -9.31
N ASN A 12 -17.01 -22.80 -10.15
CA ASN A 12 -15.94 -23.78 -9.97
C ASN A 12 -15.06 -23.48 -8.75
N GLU A 13 -14.76 -22.19 -8.51
CA GLU A 13 -14.01 -21.76 -7.33
C GLU A 13 -14.82 -22.01 -6.05
N SER A 14 -16.12 -21.71 -6.07
CA SER A 14 -17.05 -21.99 -4.97
C SER A 14 -17.11 -23.48 -4.64
N GLU A 15 -17.19 -24.37 -5.64
CA GLU A 15 -17.19 -25.82 -5.41
C GLU A 15 -15.83 -26.31 -4.85
N ILE A 16 -14.71 -25.79 -5.35
CA ILE A 16 -13.38 -26.13 -4.81
C ILE A 16 -13.24 -25.64 -3.36
N ILE A 17 -13.71 -24.43 -3.05
CA ILE A 17 -13.71 -23.87 -1.70
C ILE A 17 -14.60 -24.70 -0.78
N LYS A 18 -15.81 -25.07 -1.22
CA LYS A 18 -16.72 -25.96 -0.47
C LYS A 18 -16.07 -27.30 -0.17
N LEU A 19 -15.43 -27.94 -1.17
CA LEU A 19 -14.73 -29.21 -0.98
C LEU A 19 -13.57 -29.08 0.00
N LYS A 20 -12.73 -28.05 -0.12
CA LYS A 20 -11.63 -27.79 0.82
C LYS A 20 -12.15 -27.56 2.23
N TYR A 21 -13.19 -26.75 2.39
CA TYR A 21 -13.78 -26.43 3.69
C TYR A 21 -14.45 -27.66 4.32
N SER A 22 -15.22 -28.42 3.54
CA SER A 22 -15.83 -29.68 3.98
C SER A 22 -14.77 -30.68 4.43
N ASN A 23 -13.68 -30.82 3.67
CA ASN A 23 -12.55 -31.69 4.03
C ASN A 23 -11.83 -31.18 5.29
N TYR A 24 -11.71 -29.86 5.46
CA TYR A 24 -11.10 -29.27 6.66
C TYR A 24 -11.92 -29.56 7.93
N LEU A 25 -13.25 -29.61 7.84
CA LEU A 25 -14.14 -29.87 8.98
C LEU A 25 -14.38 -31.35 9.25
N LYS A 26 -13.98 -32.25 8.34
CA LYS A 26 -14.20 -33.68 8.48
C LYS A 26 -13.53 -34.22 9.74
N ASP A 27 -14.28 -35.03 10.51
CA ASP A 27 -13.83 -35.70 11.74
C ASP A 27 -13.38 -34.76 12.87
N LYS A 28 -13.76 -33.47 12.81
CA LYS A 28 -13.46 -32.47 13.85
C LYS A 28 -14.69 -32.12 14.68
N ASN A 29 -14.50 -31.91 15.98
CA ASN A 29 -15.50 -31.31 16.83
C ASN A 29 -15.49 -29.79 16.62
N VAL A 30 -16.63 -29.25 16.19
CA VAL A 30 -16.78 -27.83 15.84
C VAL A 30 -17.71 -27.15 16.82
N ILE A 31 -17.32 -25.97 17.32
CA ILE A 31 -18.20 -25.07 18.08
C ILE A 31 -18.38 -23.76 17.34
N ILE A 32 -19.61 -23.22 17.37
CA ILE A 32 -19.95 -21.90 16.84
C ILE A 32 -20.23 -20.96 18.01
N VAL A 33 -19.45 -19.89 18.13
CA VAL A 33 -19.55 -18.91 19.21
C VAL A 33 -20.11 -17.59 18.66
N GLY A 34 -21.34 -17.27 19.06
CA GLY A 34 -22.00 -16.00 18.73
C GLY A 34 -21.77 -14.90 19.77
N PRO A 35 -22.01 -13.63 19.41
CA PRO A 35 -21.81 -12.47 20.29
C PRO A 35 -22.97 -12.31 21.29
N SER A 36 -23.33 -13.39 21.99
CA SER A 36 -24.39 -13.37 23.00
C SER A 36 -23.87 -12.81 24.32
N SER A 37 -24.54 -11.80 24.85
CA SER A 37 -24.21 -11.21 26.16
C SER A 37 -24.36 -12.19 27.33
N TYR A 38 -25.08 -13.29 27.12
CA TYR A 38 -25.22 -14.36 28.11
C TYR A 38 -23.89 -15.06 28.40
N LEU A 39 -22.99 -15.15 27.43
CA LEU A 39 -21.70 -15.82 27.61
C LEU A 39 -20.83 -15.13 28.67
N ASN A 40 -21.06 -13.83 28.94
CA ASN A 40 -20.32 -13.07 29.95
C ASN A 40 -20.64 -13.50 31.39
N LYS A 41 -21.57 -14.43 31.59
CA LYS A 41 -22.04 -14.89 32.90
C LYS A 41 -21.52 -16.27 33.27
N ILE A 42 -21.00 -17.03 32.31
CA ILE A 42 -20.56 -18.41 32.51
C ILE A 42 -19.19 -18.59 31.89
N GLU A 43 -18.26 -19.15 32.66
CA GLU A 43 -16.86 -19.34 32.26
C GLU A 43 -16.71 -20.53 31.30
N TYR A 44 -17.24 -20.40 30.08
CA TYR A 44 -17.13 -21.43 29.03
C TYR A 44 -15.78 -21.42 28.31
N GLY A 45 -14.81 -20.60 28.72
CA GLY A 45 -13.59 -20.37 27.94
C GLY A 45 -12.80 -21.64 27.63
N ASP A 46 -12.56 -22.46 28.66
CA ASP A 46 -11.84 -23.73 28.50
C ASP A 46 -12.65 -24.75 27.69
N PHE A 47 -13.96 -24.81 27.90
CA PHE A 47 -14.86 -25.68 27.13
C PHE A 47 -14.89 -25.28 25.65
N ILE A 48 -14.93 -23.99 25.31
CA ILE A 48 -14.88 -23.52 23.92
C ILE A 48 -13.53 -23.86 23.29
N ASN A 49 -12.44 -23.64 24.03
CA ASN A 49 -11.09 -23.91 23.54
C ASN A 49 -10.78 -25.42 23.36
N SER A 50 -11.56 -26.32 23.96
CA SER A 50 -11.38 -27.77 23.81
C SER A 50 -11.86 -28.33 22.47
N PHE A 51 -12.53 -27.54 21.64
CA PHE A 51 -12.98 -27.96 20.30
C PHE A 51 -11.85 -27.87 19.28
N ASP A 52 -11.84 -28.79 18.32
CA ASP A 52 -10.86 -28.84 17.23
C ASP A 52 -10.94 -27.58 16.35
N VAL A 53 -12.16 -27.08 16.11
CA VAL A 53 -12.44 -25.85 15.35
C VAL A 53 -13.41 -24.95 16.10
N VAL A 54 -13.02 -23.70 16.30
CA VAL A 54 -13.84 -22.63 16.87
C VAL A 54 -14.22 -21.65 15.76
N VAL A 55 -15.49 -21.65 15.40
CA VAL A 55 -16.09 -20.71 14.46
C VAL A 55 -16.66 -19.54 15.24
N ARG A 56 -16.25 -18.30 14.93
CA ARG A 56 -16.84 -17.11 15.54
C ARG A 56 -17.70 -16.37 14.54
N VAL A 57 -18.85 -15.87 15.01
CA VAL A 57 -19.77 -15.13 14.16
C VAL A 57 -19.83 -13.64 14.47
N ASN A 58 -19.89 -12.80 13.44
CA ASN A 58 -20.12 -11.35 13.53
C ASN A 58 -19.14 -10.63 14.48
N THR A 59 -19.61 -9.93 15.50
CA THR A 59 -18.72 -9.19 16.42
C THR A 59 -17.91 -10.11 17.36
N GLY A 60 -18.07 -11.44 17.28
CA GLY A 60 -17.38 -12.41 18.12
C GLY A 60 -15.87 -12.56 17.87
N HIS A 61 -15.31 -11.98 16.81
CA HIS A 61 -13.87 -12.05 16.51
C HIS A 61 -13.00 -11.20 17.46
N TYR A 62 -13.58 -10.18 18.09
CA TYR A 62 -12.88 -9.35 19.07
C TYR A 62 -13.04 -9.95 20.46
N ILE A 63 -11.93 -10.43 21.03
CA ILE A 63 -11.90 -11.08 22.35
C ILE A 63 -11.01 -10.22 23.27
N PRO A 64 -11.60 -9.37 24.12
CA PRO A 64 -10.84 -8.70 25.18
C PRO A 64 -10.17 -9.73 26.10
N SER A 65 -8.97 -9.44 26.62
CA SER A 65 -8.27 -10.36 27.53
C SER A 65 -9.08 -10.71 28.78
N ASN A 66 -9.90 -9.78 29.28
CA ASN A 66 -10.80 -10.04 30.42
C ASN A 66 -12.02 -10.91 30.07
N MET A 67 -12.21 -11.26 28.80
CA MET A 67 -13.30 -12.09 28.30
C MET A 67 -12.86 -13.54 27.98
N GLU A 68 -11.56 -13.82 27.91
CA GLU A 68 -11.05 -15.13 27.49
C GLU A 68 -11.60 -16.29 28.34
N LYS A 69 -11.70 -16.11 29.66
CA LYS A 69 -12.28 -17.13 30.56
C LYS A 69 -13.76 -17.43 30.29
N TYR A 70 -14.49 -16.50 29.67
CA TYR A 70 -15.91 -16.65 29.36
C TYR A 70 -16.15 -17.23 27.96
N ILE A 71 -15.40 -16.74 26.98
CA ILE A 71 -15.68 -17.03 25.57
C ILE A 71 -14.53 -17.75 24.85
N GLY A 72 -13.45 -18.10 25.54
CA GLY A 72 -12.24 -18.67 24.96
C GLY A 72 -11.44 -17.62 24.18
N ASN A 73 -10.27 -18.01 23.68
CA ASN A 73 -9.40 -17.15 22.88
C ASN A 73 -9.08 -17.72 21.49
N LYS A 74 -9.45 -18.97 21.23
CA LYS A 74 -9.28 -19.63 19.94
C LYS A 74 -10.27 -19.09 18.89
N ILE A 75 -9.78 -18.89 17.67
CA ILE A 75 -10.54 -18.55 16.47
C ILE A 75 -9.89 -19.26 15.29
N ASP A 76 -10.55 -20.28 14.74
CA ASP A 76 -10.07 -21.00 13.55
C ASP A 76 -10.78 -20.52 12.28
N VAL A 77 -12.08 -20.21 12.41
CA VAL A 77 -12.90 -19.69 11.32
C VAL A 77 -13.66 -18.46 11.82
N TYR A 78 -13.70 -17.43 10.99
CA TYR A 78 -14.51 -16.25 11.24
C TYR A 78 -15.58 -16.13 10.16
N TYR A 79 -16.85 -16.15 10.58
CA TYR A 79 -18.01 -16.02 9.70
C TYR A 79 -18.76 -14.73 10.03
N SER A 80 -19.05 -13.90 9.03
CA SER A 80 -19.73 -12.63 9.26
C SER A 80 -20.90 -12.49 8.31
N SER A 81 -22.09 -12.22 8.87
CA SER A 81 -23.25 -11.75 8.11
C SER A 81 -23.26 -10.24 7.97
N TRP A 82 -22.39 -9.52 8.70
CA TRP A 82 -22.02 -8.19 8.25
C TRP A 82 -21.42 -8.40 6.87
N PRO A 83 -21.94 -7.74 5.81
CA PRO A 83 -21.26 -7.73 4.54
C PRO A 83 -19.86 -7.28 4.91
N ASP A 84 -18.91 -8.20 4.70
CA ASP A 84 -17.52 -8.14 5.14
C ASP A 84 -17.16 -6.71 5.49
N THR A 85 -16.94 -6.33 6.76
CA THR A 85 -16.99 -4.93 7.26
C THR A 85 -16.10 -3.90 6.53
N ASN A 86 -15.47 -4.30 5.42
CA ASN A 86 -15.32 -3.56 4.16
C ASN A 86 -16.63 -3.00 3.49
N GLN A 87 -17.84 -3.37 3.94
CA GLN A 87 -19.12 -2.83 3.49
C GLN A 87 -19.89 -2.21 4.66
N GLY A 88 -19.24 -1.30 5.37
CA GLY A 88 -19.94 -0.39 6.25
C GLY A 88 -20.73 0.63 5.44
N ASN A 89 -22.04 0.42 5.29
CA ASN A 89 -23.11 1.38 4.96
C ASN A 89 -22.69 2.81 4.54
N ASP A 90 -22.00 2.89 3.41
CA ASP A 90 -21.86 4.07 2.56
C ASP A 90 -22.19 3.54 1.15
N SER A 91 -23.49 3.46 0.87
CA SER A 91 -24.11 3.21 -0.44
C SER A 91 -23.30 2.35 -1.45
N GLY A 92 -23.26 1.04 -1.23
CA GLY A 92 -23.19 0.06 -2.32
C GLY A 92 -21.90 -0.03 -3.15
N THR A 93 -20.74 0.44 -2.69
CA THR A 93 -19.49 0.39 -3.49
C THR A 93 -18.31 -0.35 -2.85
N GLY A 94 -18.50 -1.29 -1.91
CA GLY A 94 -17.45 -2.26 -1.52
C GLY A 94 -16.05 -1.69 -1.21
N LYS A 95 -15.95 -0.43 -0.75
CA LYS A 95 -14.65 0.26 -0.62
C LYS A 95 -13.93 -0.22 0.62
N PHE A 96 -12.81 -0.92 0.41
CA PHE A 96 -11.77 -1.33 1.35
C PHE A 96 -11.71 -0.42 2.60
N PHE A 97 -12.10 -0.96 3.77
CA PHE A 97 -12.24 -0.26 5.05
C PHE A 97 -11.02 0.58 5.50
N PRO A 98 -9.75 0.16 5.29
CA PRO A 98 -8.62 0.91 5.84
C PRO A 98 -8.42 2.28 5.18
N PHE A 99 -8.94 2.52 3.97
CA PHE A 99 -8.82 3.82 3.33
C PHE A 99 -9.62 4.92 4.04
N LYS A 100 -10.72 4.59 4.71
CA LYS A 100 -11.48 5.57 5.50
C LYS A 100 -10.63 6.11 6.66
N LYS A 101 -9.94 5.23 7.38
CA LYS A 101 -9.05 5.63 8.47
C LYS A 101 -7.84 6.41 7.96
N LEU A 102 -7.23 5.96 6.86
CA LEU A 102 -6.11 6.68 6.23
C LEU A 102 -6.52 8.09 5.82
N LYS A 103 -7.67 8.25 5.14
CA LYS A 103 -8.22 9.55 4.76
C LYS A 103 -8.50 10.43 5.97
N ASN A 104 -8.98 9.87 7.09
CA ASN A 104 -9.19 10.63 8.32
C ASN A 104 -7.89 11.17 8.90
N ILE A 105 -6.80 10.37 8.89
CA ILE A 105 -5.47 10.87 9.27
C ILE A 105 -5.03 12.00 8.33
N TYR A 106 -5.19 11.83 7.03
CA TYR A 106 -4.79 12.87 6.07
C TYR A 106 -5.60 14.16 6.20
N LYS A 107 -6.85 14.10 6.68
CA LYS A 107 -7.67 15.29 6.95
C LYS A 107 -7.19 16.09 8.17
N ILE A 108 -6.53 15.46 9.14
CA ILE A 108 -6.00 16.15 10.33
C ILE A 108 -4.58 16.70 10.13
N ILE A 109 -3.86 16.23 9.11
CA ILE A 109 -2.60 16.84 8.68
C ILE A 109 -2.92 18.19 8.03
N PRO A 110 -2.29 19.31 8.46
CA PRO A 110 -2.52 20.61 7.85
C PRO A 110 -2.29 20.58 6.34
N GLU A 111 -3.21 21.19 5.60
CA GLU A 111 -2.99 21.42 4.17
C GLU A 111 -1.80 22.33 3.95
N THR A 112 -1.10 22.11 2.84
CA THR A 112 0.11 22.81 2.48
C THR A 112 -0.07 23.51 1.15
N GLU A 113 0.44 24.73 1.05
CA GLU A 113 0.58 25.47 -0.20
C GLU A 113 2.06 25.62 -0.57
N GLY A 114 2.32 25.95 -1.83
CA GLY A 114 3.61 26.34 -2.37
C GLY A 114 4.31 25.27 -3.21
N CYS A 115 4.02 23.98 -3.04
CA CYS A 115 4.63 22.93 -3.86
C CYS A 115 4.19 23.06 -5.32
N ILE A 116 2.91 22.82 -5.62
CA ILE A 116 2.39 22.81 -6.99
C ILE A 116 2.44 24.21 -7.63
N GLU A 117 2.31 25.24 -6.82
CA GLU A 117 2.30 26.64 -7.24
C GLU A 117 3.69 27.12 -7.67
N ASN A 118 4.77 26.58 -7.07
CA ASN A 118 6.12 27.02 -7.35
C ASN A 118 6.95 26.02 -8.16
N ILE A 119 6.56 24.75 -8.25
CA ILE A 119 7.38 23.68 -8.86
C ILE A 119 7.75 23.95 -10.32
N SER A 120 6.81 24.48 -11.12
CA SER A 120 6.99 24.70 -12.57
C SER A 120 7.35 26.15 -12.94
N LYS A 121 7.47 27.07 -11.97
CA LYS A 121 7.85 28.47 -12.25
C LYS A 121 9.31 28.55 -12.72
N GLU A 122 9.65 29.61 -13.47
CA GLU A 122 11.02 29.86 -13.96
C GLU A 122 12.06 29.88 -12.82
N LYS A 123 11.68 30.44 -11.66
CA LYS A 123 12.48 30.43 -10.41
C LYS A 123 11.98 29.38 -9.39
N GLY A 124 11.27 28.37 -9.89
CA GLY A 124 10.72 27.28 -9.10
C GLY A 124 11.79 26.26 -8.68
N CYS A 125 11.41 25.32 -7.82
CA CYS A 125 12.32 24.23 -7.44
C CYS A 125 12.46 23.15 -8.53
N GLY A 126 11.70 23.22 -9.63
CA GLY A 126 11.76 22.25 -10.71
C GLY A 126 11.36 20.81 -10.33
N GLY A 127 10.76 20.64 -9.15
CA GLY A 127 10.43 19.32 -8.61
C GLY A 127 11.65 18.56 -8.12
N LEU A 128 12.71 19.27 -7.74
CA LEU A 128 13.99 18.68 -7.35
C LEU A 128 13.85 17.58 -6.30
N CYS A 129 12.98 17.75 -5.30
CA CYS A 129 12.71 16.70 -4.32
C CYS A 129 12.15 15.45 -4.98
N CYS A 130 11.16 15.54 -5.87
CA CYS A 130 10.62 14.39 -6.61
C CYS A 130 11.60 13.81 -7.63
N PHE A 131 12.54 14.62 -8.12
CA PHE A 131 13.53 14.20 -9.11
C PHE A 131 14.70 13.43 -8.47
N VAL A 132 15.22 13.90 -7.33
CA VAL A 132 16.39 13.30 -6.66
C VAL A 132 16.03 12.37 -5.50
N GLN A 133 14.86 12.57 -4.91
CA GLN A 133 14.38 11.80 -3.77
C GLN A 133 13.04 11.15 -4.13
N SER A 134 12.87 9.93 -3.68
CA SER A 134 11.58 9.29 -3.71
C SER A 134 11.22 8.96 -2.27
N PRO A 135 10.17 9.55 -1.70
CA PRO A 135 9.77 9.23 -0.34
C PRO A 135 9.24 7.80 -0.28
N GLN A 136 9.49 7.13 0.84
CA GLN A 136 8.92 5.82 1.14
C GLN A 136 7.44 5.96 1.53
N PHE A 137 6.66 4.92 1.25
CA PHE A 137 5.26 4.77 1.60
C PHE A 137 5.04 3.50 2.39
N LEU A 138 4.11 3.55 3.35
CA LEU A 138 3.54 2.34 3.91
C LEU A 138 2.72 1.61 2.83
N TYR A 139 2.56 0.30 2.97
CA TYR A 139 1.82 -0.49 2.00
C TYR A 139 0.36 -0.04 1.90
N ILE A 140 -0.28 0.36 3.01
CA ILE A 140 -1.64 0.91 2.94
C ILE A 140 -1.74 2.20 2.12
N GLU A 141 -0.71 3.04 2.18
CA GLU A 141 -0.65 4.28 1.41
C GLU A 141 -0.47 3.97 -0.07
N PHE A 142 0.40 3.00 -0.38
CA PHE A 142 0.56 2.49 -1.73
C PHE A 142 -0.76 1.93 -2.28
N LEU A 143 -1.49 1.10 -1.54
CA LEU A 143 -2.79 0.56 -1.97
C LEU A 143 -3.79 1.68 -2.27
N TYR A 144 -3.80 2.74 -1.45
CA TYR A 144 -4.67 3.90 -1.68
C TYR A 144 -4.28 4.68 -2.95
N ILE A 145 -2.99 4.90 -3.17
CA ILE A 145 -2.46 5.52 -4.39
C ILE A 145 -2.77 4.64 -5.61
N TRP A 146 -2.62 3.33 -5.49
CA TRP A 146 -2.85 2.38 -6.56
C TRP A 146 -4.33 2.31 -6.96
N GLN A 147 -5.25 2.36 -6.00
CA GLN A 147 -6.67 2.52 -6.29
C GLN A 147 -6.92 3.77 -7.13
N PHE A 148 -6.36 4.92 -6.73
CA PHE A 148 -6.49 6.14 -7.50
C PHE A 148 -5.94 6.01 -8.92
N ILE A 149 -4.77 5.39 -9.09
CA ILE A 149 -4.17 5.14 -10.42
C ILE A 149 -5.10 4.30 -11.28
N LYS A 150 -5.58 3.16 -10.76
CA LYS A 150 -6.49 2.27 -11.50
C LYS A 150 -7.78 2.95 -11.95
N GLU A 151 -8.31 3.87 -11.13
CA GLU A 151 -9.56 4.57 -11.41
C GLU A 151 -9.39 5.75 -12.38
N ASN A 152 -8.17 6.29 -12.53
CA ASN A 152 -7.97 7.59 -13.21
C ASN A 152 -6.94 7.56 -14.35
N TRP A 153 -6.15 6.50 -14.49
CA TRP A 153 -5.05 6.44 -15.46
C TRP A 153 -5.33 5.40 -16.53
N SER A 154 -4.85 5.67 -17.74
CA SER A 154 -4.89 4.73 -18.86
C SER A 154 -3.92 3.56 -18.67
N GLY A 155 -4.15 2.47 -19.40
CA GLY A 155 -3.23 1.31 -19.41
C GLY A 155 -1.81 1.68 -19.83
N ASP A 156 -1.65 2.59 -20.80
CA ASP A 156 -0.33 3.06 -21.22
C ASP A 156 0.38 3.86 -20.11
N GLU A 157 -0.33 4.71 -19.37
CA GLU A 157 0.25 5.45 -18.24
C GLU A 157 0.66 4.52 -17.08
N ILE A 158 -0.09 3.44 -16.86
CA ILE A 158 0.27 2.39 -15.90
C ILE A 158 1.54 1.65 -16.38
N CYS A 159 1.61 1.30 -17.66
CA CYS A 159 2.81 0.69 -18.25
C CYS A 159 4.03 1.61 -18.13
N ASP A 160 3.87 2.92 -18.29
CA ASP A 160 4.95 3.89 -18.17
C ASP A 160 5.55 3.92 -16.74
N ILE A 161 4.72 3.86 -15.70
CA ILE A 161 5.23 3.82 -14.31
C ILE A 161 5.84 2.46 -13.96
N ILE A 162 5.36 1.36 -14.54
CA ILE A 162 6.01 0.04 -14.41
C ILE A 162 7.40 0.10 -15.05
N GLN A 163 7.51 0.61 -16.28
CA GLN A 163 8.79 0.77 -16.98
C GLN A 163 9.75 1.65 -16.19
N LYS A 164 9.30 2.82 -15.70
CA LYS A 164 10.11 3.69 -14.83
C LYS A 164 10.57 2.97 -13.56
N SER A 165 9.70 2.13 -12.98
CA SER A 165 10.04 1.35 -11.78
C SER A 165 11.13 0.32 -12.08
N MET A 166 11.03 -0.40 -13.20
CA MET A 166 12.06 -1.34 -13.67
C MET A 166 13.39 -0.63 -13.90
N LEU A 167 13.37 0.50 -14.61
CA LEU A 167 14.57 1.32 -14.86
C LEU A 167 15.22 1.80 -13.55
N ASN A 168 14.43 2.22 -12.56
CA ASN A 168 14.92 2.61 -11.24
C ASN A 168 15.60 1.45 -10.49
N VAL A 169 15.19 0.20 -10.73
CA VAL A 169 15.85 -0.98 -10.14
C VAL A 169 17.17 -1.25 -10.84
N ILE A 170 17.18 -1.33 -12.18
CA ILE A 170 18.35 -1.80 -12.94
C ILE A 170 19.51 -0.79 -13.03
N LYS A 171 19.22 0.51 -12.94
CA LYS A 171 20.25 1.56 -13.00
C LYS A 171 21.19 1.51 -11.80
N GLY A 172 20.71 1.06 -10.65
CA GLY A 172 21.49 1.05 -9.42
C GLY A 172 21.87 2.45 -8.92
N ASP A 173 21.26 3.51 -9.48
CA ASP A 173 21.52 4.88 -9.07
C ASP A 173 21.22 5.05 -7.57
N THR A 174 22.11 5.75 -6.89
CA THR A 174 22.01 6.03 -5.45
C THR A 174 20.87 6.99 -5.15
N THR A 175 20.50 7.82 -6.13
CA THR A 175 19.30 8.66 -6.12
C THR A 175 18.31 8.16 -7.15
N LYS A 176 17.10 7.82 -6.70
CA LYS A 176 16.02 7.36 -7.56
C LYS A 176 14.88 8.36 -7.50
N GLY A 177 14.58 8.98 -8.63
CA GLY A 177 13.43 9.86 -8.76
C GLY A 177 12.11 9.12 -8.53
N CYS A 178 11.11 9.86 -8.06
CA CYS A 178 9.76 9.35 -7.88
C CYS A 178 9.14 8.99 -9.24
N VAL A 179 8.67 7.76 -9.38
CA VAL A 179 8.06 7.25 -10.62
C VAL A 179 6.78 7.99 -11.02
N PHE A 180 6.14 8.67 -10.08
CA PHE A 180 4.95 9.49 -10.33
C PHE A 180 5.25 10.94 -10.75
N PHE A 181 6.53 11.33 -10.82
CA PHE A 181 6.94 12.64 -11.30
C PHE A 181 6.92 12.68 -12.83
N ASN A 182 6.22 13.65 -13.39
CA ASN A 182 6.28 13.94 -14.81
C ASN A 182 7.36 15.00 -15.04
N GLN A 183 8.45 14.61 -15.72
CA GLN A 183 9.62 15.47 -15.93
C GLN A 183 9.32 16.65 -16.86
N GLU A 184 8.43 16.48 -17.85
CA GLU A 184 8.08 17.52 -18.83
C GLU A 184 7.26 18.63 -18.16
N THR A 185 6.18 18.25 -17.48
CA THR A 185 5.28 19.21 -16.80
C THR A 185 5.83 19.67 -15.45
N LYS A 186 6.84 18.96 -14.93
CA LYS A 186 7.41 19.12 -13.58
C LYS A 186 6.36 18.96 -12.48
N LYS A 187 5.33 18.16 -12.70
CA LYS A 187 4.22 17.95 -11.75
C LYS A 187 4.15 16.50 -11.26
N CYS A 188 3.71 16.33 -10.02
CA CYS A 188 3.41 15.02 -9.45
C CYS A 188 2.02 14.57 -9.90
N LYS A 189 1.91 13.41 -10.57
CA LYS A 189 0.64 12.90 -11.11
C LYS A 189 -0.32 12.37 -10.03
N ILE A 190 0.16 12.17 -8.81
CA ILE A 190 -0.62 11.65 -7.66
C ILE A 190 -0.72 12.65 -6.50
N HIS A 191 -0.48 13.95 -6.72
CA HIS A 191 -0.32 14.92 -5.64
C HIS A 191 -1.49 14.93 -4.64
N GLN A 192 -2.72 14.79 -5.11
CA GLN A 192 -3.96 14.75 -4.34
C GLN A 192 -4.04 13.54 -3.39
N VAL A 193 -3.47 12.39 -3.78
CA VAL A 193 -3.45 11.15 -2.99
C VAL A 193 -2.05 10.83 -2.46
N ARG A 194 -1.13 11.80 -2.45
CA ARG A 194 0.25 11.61 -2.00
C ARG A 194 0.31 11.08 -0.55
N GLY A 195 1.33 10.25 -0.29
CA GLY A 195 1.58 9.65 1.02
C GLY A 195 2.03 10.64 2.09
N TYR A 196 2.09 10.16 3.33
CA TYR A 196 2.45 10.88 4.55
C TYR A 196 3.77 11.63 4.42
N SER A 197 4.82 10.94 3.99
CA SER A 197 6.15 11.54 3.81
C SER A 197 6.15 12.71 2.82
N CYS A 198 5.36 12.63 1.74
CA CYS A 198 5.19 13.74 0.80
C CYS A 198 4.42 14.92 1.42
N ARG A 199 3.44 14.66 2.29
CA ARG A 199 2.64 15.70 2.95
C ARG A 199 3.46 16.48 3.97
N LEU A 200 4.37 15.79 4.67
CA LEU A 200 5.18 16.40 5.72
C LEU A 200 6.47 17.03 5.25
N TYR A 201 7.05 16.64 4.10
CA TYR A 201 8.41 17.02 3.72
C TYR A 201 8.74 18.50 3.97
N GLY A 202 7.87 19.43 3.57
CA GLY A 202 8.08 20.87 3.73
C GLY A 202 7.61 21.49 5.06
N ILE A 203 7.03 20.70 5.96
CA ILE A 203 6.42 21.18 7.22
C ILE A 203 6.81 20.33 8.45
N THR A 204 7.68 19.33 8.30
CA THR A 204 8.30 18.62 9.42
C THR A 204 8.97 19.63 10.37
N PRO A 205 8.78 19.52 11.70
CA PRO A 205 9.46 20.39 12.65
C PRO A 205 10.99 20.35 12.48
N GLU A 206 11.65 21.49 12.60
CA GLU A 206 13.11 21.61 12.42
C GLU A 206 13.87 20.71 13.39
N GLU A 207 13.37 20.57 14.62
CA GLU A 207 13.93 19.73 15.67
C GLU A 207 13.90 18.23 15.30
N GLU A 208 12.97 17.83 14.43
CA GLU A 208 12.89 16.46 13.89
C GLU A 208 13.69 16.32 12.58
N PHE A 209 13.60 17.32 11.70
CA PHE A 209 14.19 17.27 10.36
C PHE A 209 15.72 17.35 10.41
N LYS A 210 16.27 18.31 11.15
CA LYS A 210 17.72 18.61 11.14
C LYS A 210 18.59 17.43 11.56
N PRO A 211 18.30 16.69 12.65
CA PRO A 211 19.09 15.51 13.01
C PRO A 211 19.08 14.43 11.91
N ARG A 212 17.93 14.23 11.25
CA ARG A 212 17.79 13.28 10.14
C ARG A 212 18.62 13.74 8.93
N TYR A 213 18.54 15.00 8.58
CA TYR A 213 19.27 15.59 7.46
C TYR A 213 20.79 15.46 7.66
N GLU A 214 21.31 15.83 8.82
CA GLU A 214 22.75 15.73 9.12
C GLU A 214 23.23 14.27 9.13
N ARG A 215 22.44 13.35 9.70
CA ARG A 215 22.72 11.91 9.62
C ARG A 215 22.78 11.42 8.18
N MET A 216 21.84 11.82 7.32
CA MET A 216 21.83 11.43 5.91
C MET A 216 23.05 12.02 5.17
N LYS A 217 23.42 13.28 5.41
CA LYS A 217 24.63 13.87 4.82
C LYS A 217 25.86 13.04 5.15
N GLU A 218 26.02 12.67 6.41
CA GLU A 218 27.16 11.87 6.86
C GLU A 218 27.15 10.46 6.25
N LEU A 219 25.99 9.77 6.22
CA LEU A 219 25.85 8.44 5.63
C LEU A 219 26.17 8.41 4.13
N TYR A 220 25.78 9.45 3.40
CA TYR A 220 25.89 9.50 1.94
C TYR A 220 27.08 10.32 1.43
N LYS A 221 27.94 10.86 2.31
CA LYS A 221 29.07 11.74 1.92
C LYS A 221 30.04 11.10 0.92
N ASN A 222 30.21 9.78 1.00
CA ASN A 222 31.14 9.01 0.17
C ASN A 222 30.44 8.15 -0.89
N VAL A 223 29.12 8.32 -1.08
CA VAL A 223 28.33 7.53 -2.02
C VAL A 223 28.23 8.30 -3.35
N PRO A 224 28.88 7.86 -4.44
CA PRO A 224 28.87 8.58 -5.70
C PRO A 224 27.44 8.83 -6.22
N GLY A 225 27.16 10.06 -6.66
CA GLY A 225 25.85 10.46 -7.17
C GLY A 225 24.75 10.61 -6.11
N ALA A 226 25.05 10.39 -4.82
CA ALA A 226 24.06 10.59 -3.78
C ALA A 226 23.81 12.08 -3.56
N VAL A 227 22.53 12.46 -3.49
CA VAL A 227 22.10 13.84 -3.29
C VAL A 227 21.19 13.91 -2.07
N VAL A 228 21.69 14.54 -1.00
CA VAL A 228 20.92 14.85 0.21
C VAL A 228 20.45 16.31 0.12
N LYS A 229 19.17 16.55 0.37
CA LYS A 229 18.55 17.88 0.26
C LYS A 229 17.99 18.35 1.58
N GLU A 230 18.08 19.66 1.79
CA GLU A 230 17.40 20.37 2.87
C GLU A 230 15.89 20.34 2.70
N GLN A 231 15.21 20.73 3.77
CA GLN A 231 13.77 20.87 3.78
C GLN A 231 13.32 21.92 2.74
N CYS A 232 12.20 21.67 2.07
CA CYS A 232 11.70 22.61 1.06
C CYS A 232 11.17 23.88 1.74
N ASN A 233 11.88 24.99 1.58
CA ASN A 233 11.48 26.31 2.07
C ASN A 233 10.32 26.95 1.28
N LEU A 234 9.89 26.35 0.17
CA LEU A 234 8.78 26.84 -0.65
C LEU A 234 7.41 26.37 -0.16
N ILE A 235 7.37 25.42 0.78
CA ILE A 235 6.13 24.83 1.28
C ILE A 235 5.80 25.43 2.63
N LYS A 236 4.53 25.77 2.84
CA LYS A 236 4.03 26.27 4.13
C LYS A 236 2.63 25.72 4.40
N THR A 237 2.24 25.68 5.67
CA THR A 237 0.87 25.31 6.06
C THR A 237 -0.11 26.42 5.73
N ILE A 238 -1.28 26.05 5.20
CA ILE A 238 -2.38 26.99 4.99
C ILE A 238 -2.86 27.46 6.37
N GLY A 239 -2.98 28.77 6.53
CA GLY A 239 -3.35 29.39 7.81
C GLY A 239 -2.23 29.40 8.86
N LYS A 240 -0.96 29.15 8.47
CA LYS A 240 0.21 29.19 9.38
C LYS A 240 0.08 28.29 10.61
N LYS A 241 -0.62 27.16 10.48
CA LYS A 241 -0.71 26.15 11.56
C LYS A 241 0.68 25.57 11.81
N GLN A 242 1.18 25.67 13.04
CA GLN A 242 2.44 25.07 13.42
C GLN A 242 2.29 23.55 13.55
N VAL A 243 3.23 22.80 12.98
CA VAL A 243 3.36 21.36 13.19
C VAL A 243 4.43 21.12 14.26
N THR A 244 4.14 20.22 15.20
CA THR A 244 5.04 19.85 16.30
C THR A 244 5.47 18.38 16.19
N ILE A 245 6.53 18.00 16.90
CA ILE A 245 6.97 16.59 17.02
C ILE A 245 5.84 15.70 17.57
N PHE A 246 5.01 16.23 18.48
CA PHE A 246 3.87 15.49 19.00
C PHE A 246 2.87 15.14 17.89
N ASN A 247 2.63 16.08 16.96
CA ASN A 247 1.72 15.85 15.84
C ASN A 247 2.25 14.77 14.89
N THR A 248 3.52 14.87 14.46
CA THR A 248 4.13 13.91 13.55
C THR A 248 4.20 12.51 14.16
N ASN A 249 4.61 12.38 15.43
CA ASN A 249 4.61 11.10 16.14
C ASN A 249 3.20 10.49 16.26
N ARG A 250 2.19 11.31 16.58
CA ARG A 250 0.81 10.85 16.66
C ARG A 250 0.33 10.31 15.32
N TRP A 251 0.49 11.06 14.24
CA TRP A 251 0.04 10.66 12.90
C TRP A 251 0.75 9.39 12.43
N TRP A 252 2.06 9.32 12.64
CA TRP A 252 2.85 8.13 12.31
C TRP A 252 2.38 6.89 13.07
N ASN A 253 2.14 7.01 14.38
CA ASN A 253 1.62 5.91 15.19
C ASN A 253 0.23 5.48 14.71
N GLU A 254 -0.66 6.42 14.38
CA GLU A 254 -1.97 6.08 13.82
C GLU A 254 -1.86 5.34 12.47
N LEU A 255 -0.92 5.74 11.60
CA LEU A 255 -0.63 5.05 10.33
C LEU A 255 -0.12 3.62 10.55
N ILE A 256 0.82 3.41 11.48
CA ILE A 256 1.30 2.08 11.87
C ILE A 256 0.12 1.20 12.33
N GLN A 257 -0.82 1.74 13.09
CA GLN A 257 -1.99 0.97 13.53
C GLN A 257 -2.93 0.60 12.38
N ILE A 258 -2.95 1.35 11.29
CA ILE A 258 -3.71 0.97 10.09
C ILE A 258 -2.98 -0.13 9.34
N GLU A 259 -1.66 -0.01 9.18
CA GLU A 259 -0.81 -1.00 8.53
C GLU A 259 -0.92 -2.38 9.23
N LYS A 260 -0.90 -2.38 10.58
CA LYS A 260 -1.15 -3.60 11.38
C LYS A 260 -2.53 -4.21 11.13
N LYS A 261 -3.56 -3.38 10.90
CA LYS A 261 -4.94 -3.86 10.68
C LYS A 261 -5.13 -4.52 9.32
N ILE A 262 -4.24 -4.28 8.35
CA ILE A 262 -4.23 -5.00 7.07
C ILE A 262 -3.32 -6.23 7.10
N GLY A 263 -2.87 -6.67 8.29
CA GLY A 263 -2.14 -7.91 8.49
C GLY A 263 -0.61 -7.79 8.46
N ILE A 264 -0.05 -6.59 8.31
CA ILE A 264 1.41 -6.39 8.37
C ILE A 264 1.86 -6.47 9.83
N LYS A 265 2.85 -7.32 10.11
CA LYS A 265 3.39 -7.47 11.47
C LYS A 265 4.15 -6.22 11.89
N GLY A 266 4.21 -5.94 13.19
CA GLY A 266 4.82 -4.70 13.69
C GLY A 266 6.31 -4.58 13.34
N GLU A 267 7.02 -5.70 13.39
CA GLU A 267 8.43 -5.85 13.02
C GLU A 267 8.69 -5.64 11.52
N ASP A 268 7.69 -5.92 10.68
CA ASP A 268 7.76 -5.71 9.23
C ASP A 268 7.46 -4.26 8.85
N ILE A 269 6.97 -3.41 9.76
CA ILE A 269 6.75 -1.98 9.47
C ILE A 269 8.06 -1.21 9.66
N SER A 270 8.97 -1.40 8.72
CA SER A 270 10.28 -0.73 8.70
C SER A 270 10.77 -0.48 7.28
N ASP A 271 11.80 0.35 7.17
CA ASP A 271 12.55 0.62 5.93
C ASP A 271 13.64 -0.44 5.64
N LYS A 272 13.74 -1.47 6.48
CA LYS A 272 14.70 -2.57 6.29
C LYS A 272 14.27 -3.46 5.12
N GLN A 273 15.21 -4.24 4.60
CA GLN A 273 14.89 -5.28 3.63
C GLN A 273 13.81 -6.22 4.19
N GLY A 274 12.74 -6.42 3.42
CA GLY A 274 11.57 -7.20 3.86
C GLY A 274 10.44 -6.34 4.42
N GLY A 275 10.71 -5.12 4.90
CA GLY A 275 9.69 -4.28 5.54
C GLY A 275 8.65 -3.68 4.59
N SER A 276 7.52 -3.19 5.10
CA SER A 276 6.41 -2.63 4.32
C SER A 276 6.57 -1.15 3.96
N TYR A 277 7.54 -0.46 4.58
CA TYR A 277 7.82 0.94 4.31
C TYR A 277 8.86 1.08 3.20
N ARG A 278 8.39 1.18 1.95
CA ARG A 278 9.23 1.02 0.74
C ARG A 278 9.09 2.17 -0.23
N MET A 279 10.02 2.22 -1.18
CA MET A 279 9.94 3.16 -2.28
C MET A 279 8.77 2.79 -3.20
N PRO A 280 8.18 3.77 -3.91
CA PRO A 280 7.04 3.53 -4.79
C PRO A 280 7.33 2.53 -5.92
N HIS A 281 8.54 2.56 -6.47
CA HIS A 281 8.92 1.62 -7.54
C HIS A 281 8.95 0.17 -7.05
N ASP A 282 9.40 -0.07 -5.82
CA ASP A 282 9.39 -1.42 -5.22
C ASP A 282 7.96 -1.90 -5.03
N HIS A 283 7.09 -1.05 -4.46
CA HIS A 283 5.67 -1.38 -4.27
C HIS A 283 4.97 -1.68 -5.60
N ILE A 284 5.20 -0.87 -6.64
CA ILE A 284 4.61 -1.10 -7.96
C ILE A 284 5.06 -2.46 -8.51
N LEU A 285 6.37 -2.74 -8.50
CA LEU A 285 6.89 -3.99 -9.06
C LEU A 285 6.39 -5.20 -8.29
N LEU A 286 6.46 -5.19 -6.96
CA LEU A 286 5.98 -6.30 -6.12
C LEU A 286 4.48 -6.51 -6.25
N PHE A 287 3.70 -5.46 -6.47
CA PHE A 287 2.25 -5.56 -6.58
C PHE A 287 1.77 -5.99 -7.97
N THR A 288 2.51 -5.64 -9.02
CA THR A 288 2.04 -5.80 -10.41
C THR A 288 2.75 -6.91 -11.17
N MET A 289 3.98 -7.28 -10.79
CA MET A 289 4.79 -8.20 -11.57
C MET A 289 4.78 -9.61 -10.97
N PRO A 290 4.57 -10.65 -11.79
CA PRO A 290 4.72 -12.03 -11.34
C PRO A 290 6.19 -12.36 -11.06
N GLU A 291 6.42 -13.42 -10.28
CA GLU A 291 7.74 -13.83 -9.80
C GLU A 291 8.76 -14.01 -10.93
N ASN A 292 8.37 -14.65 -12.04
CA ASN A 292 9.24 -14.86 -13.20
C ASN A 292 9.74 -13.54 -13.82
N VAL A 293 8.90 -12.49 -13.83
CA VAL A 293 9.28 -11.17 -14.34
C VAL A 293 10.25 -10.48 -13.37
N LEU A 294 10.01 -10.61 -12.06
CA LEU A 294 10.92 -10.09 -11.04
C LEU A 294 12.29 -10.80 -11.09
N SER A 295 12.31 -12.12 -11.29
CA SER A 295 13.54 -12.90 -11.50
C SER A 295 14.29 -12.47 -12.76
N ALA A 296 13.57 -12.24 -13.87
CA ALA A 296 14.18 -11.72 -15.09
C ALA A 296 14.80 -10.34 -14.87
N LEU A 297 14.09 -9.44 -14.18
CA LEU A 297 14.59 -8.09 -13.85
C LEU A 297 15.84 -8.14 -12.96
N ALA A 298 15.88 -9.08 -11.99
CA ALA A 298 17.07 -9.32 -11.20
C ALA A 298 18.25 -9.78 -12.09
N GLY A 299 18.02 -10.69 -13.04
CA GLY A 299 19.03 -11.09 -14.03
C GLY A 299 19.54 -9.92 -14.89
N ILE A 300 18.64 -9.06 -15.40
CA ILE A 300 18.99 -7.87 -16.18
C ILE A 300 19.88 -6.90 -15.36
N SER A 301 19.62 -6.77 -14.06
CA SER A 301 20.39 -5.88 -13.18
C SER A 301 21.88 -6.24 -13.10
N LEU A 302 22.23 -7.50 -13.40
CA LEU A 302 23.60 -8.03 -13.42
C LEU A 302 24.36 -7.77 -14.72
N TYR A 303 23.72 -7.23 -15.76
CA TYR A 303 24.44 -6.87 -17.00
C TYR A 303 25.47 -5.79 -16.72
N ASP A 304 26.63 -5.84 -17.38
CA ASP A 304 27.66 -4.80 -17.21
C ASP A 304 27.33 -3.53 -17.99
N ASN A 305 26.70 -3.68 -19.16
CA ASN A 305 26.44 -2.59 -20.08
C ASN A 305 25.07 -1.93 -19.80
N ALA A 306 25.08 -0.62 -19.55
CA ALA A 306 23.87 0.15 -19.28
C ALA A 306 22.88 0.20 -20.47
N HIS A 307 23.37 0.18 -21.71
CA HIS A 307 22.54 0.11 -22.91
C HIS A 307 21.80 -1.23 -22.98
N ASP A 308 22.50 -2.34 -22.75
CA ASP A 308 21.89 -3.68 -22.78
C ASP A 308 20.81 -3.84 -21.70
N LYS A 309 21.03 -3.26 -20.51
CA LYS A 309 19.99 -3.18 -19.46
C LYS A 309 18.72 -2.47 -19.94
N ILE A 310 18.89 -1.32 -20.59
CA ILE A 310 17.77 -0.50 -21.09
C ILE A 310 17.02 -1.26 -22.20
N MET A 311 17.76 -1.88 -23.13
CA MET A 311 17.17 -2.67 -24.22
C MET A 311 16.39 -3.88 -23.66
N ALA A 312 16.97 -4.63 -22.73
CA ALA A 312 16.29 -5.77 -22.12
C ALA A 312 15.01 -5.37 -21.37
N VAL A 313 15.02 -4.24 -20.64
CA VAL A 313 13.79 -3.71 -20.03
C VAL A 313 12.78 -3.25 -21.08
N SER A 314 13.23 -2.65 -22.19
CA SER A 314 12.35 -2.26 -23.29
C SER A 314 11.66 -3.47 -23.91
N ASP A 315 12.38 -4.55 -24.17
CA ASP A 315 11.83 -5.79 -24.74
C ASP A 315 10.82 -6.44 -23.80
N LEU A 316 11.16 -6.52 -22.51
CA LEU A 316 10.27 -7.01 -21.45
C LEU A 316 8.98 -6.16 -21.37
N MET A 317 9.10 -4.84 -21.47
CA MET A 317 7.94 -3.94 -21.50
C MET A 317 7.09 -4.11 -22.75
N GLY A 318 7.67 -4.50 -23.89
CA GLY A 318 6.93 -4.87 -25.09
C GLY A 318 5.96 -6.02 -24.83
N LEU A 319 6.42 -7.06 -24.12
CA LEU A 319 5.59 -8.19 -23.71
C LEU A 319 4.47 -7.77 -22.75
N ILE A 320 4.80 -6.94 -21.75
CA ILE A 320 3.84 -6.45 -20.75
C ILE A 320 2.76 -5.59 -21.43
N ARG A 321 3.13 -4.66 -22.30
CA ARG A 321 2.16 -3.80 -23.00
C ARG A 321 1.20 -4.61 -23.88
N ASN A 322 1.72 -5.63 -24.57
CA ASN A 322 0.89 -6.51 -25.40
C ASN A 322 -0.15 -7.26 -24.55
N HIS A 323 0.24 -7.73 -23.35
CA HIS A 323 -0.67 -8.37 -22.41
C HIS A 323 -1.77 -7.40 -21.94
N PHE A 324 -1.40 -6.19 -21.50
CA PHE A 324 -2.35 -5.17 -21.05
C PHE A 324 -3.35 -4.75 -22.15
N ARG A 325 -2.92 -4.71 -23.42
CA ARG A 325 -3.79 -4.39 -24.56
C ARG A 325 -4.76 -5.53 -24.89
N GLY A 326 -4.29 -6.77 -24.83
CA GLY A 326 -5.14 -7.95 -25.07
C GLY A 326 -6.31 -8.04 -24.08
N ASP A 327 -6.06 -7.77 -22.81
CA ASP A 327 -7.11 -7.76 -21.77
C ASP A 327 -8.14 -6.65 -22.00
N TYR A 328 -7.69 -5.48 -22.48
CA TYR A 328 -8.56 -4.34 -22.76
C TYR A 328 -9.50 -4.62 -23.95
N GLU A 329 -8.98 -5.19 -25.04
CA GLU A 329 -9.78 -5.54 -26.21
C GLU A 329 -10.84 -6.62 -25.90
N GLN A 330 -10.48 -7.62 -25.09
CA GLN A 330 -11.43 -8.64 -24.62
C GLN A 330 -12.55 -8.05 -23.76
N SER A 331 -12.25 -7.04 -22.92
CA SER A 331 -13.27 -6.38 -22.08
C SER A 331 -14.30 -5.57 -22.89
N LYS A 332 -13.91 -5.00 -24.04
CA LYS A 332 -14.80 -4.25 -24.93
C LYS A 332 -15.64 -5.14 -25.85
N GLY A 333 -15.14 -6.32 -26.22
CA GLY A 333 -15.82 -7.22 -27.15
C GLY A 333 -17.10 -7.87 -26.59
N THR A 334 -17.37 -7.73 -25.30
CA THR A 334 -18.48 -8.40 -24.61
C THR A 334 -19.67 -7.51 -24.24
N GLU A 335 -19.64 -6.25 -24.65
CA GLU A 335 -20.74 -5.27 -24.49
C GLU A 335 -21.62 -5.12 -25.74
N ASN A 336 -21.43 -5.95 -26.77
CA ASN A 336 -22.27 -5.99 -27.98
C ASN A 336 -23.30 -7.11 -27.96
#